data_AF-A0A941NGR0-F1
#
_entry.id   AF-A0A941NGR0-F1
#
_cell.length_a   1.000
_cell.length_b   1.000
_cell.length_c   1.000
_cell.angle_alpha   90.00
_cell.angle_beta   90.00
_cell.angle_gamma   90.00
#
_symmetry.space_group_name_H-M   'P 1'
#
loop_
_entity.id
_entity.type
_entity.pdbx_description
1 polymer ?
#
loop_
_entity_poly.entity_id
_entity_poly.type
_entity_poly.pdbx_seq_one_letter_code
_entity_poly.pdbx_strand_id
1 'polypeptide(L)'
;MTSASQKPTEIRALLGVRAFPPLVLVMFHFSEGHGYRHFWPLDYVAARGYLWVEFFFCLSGFILTHVYHARTAQLFTGRGYRAFLRARLIRLYPLHLVMLGVVLLTAIVTRYLAAIGHYTSIFDLTYHTVITPISFVLNLLLIQAWNTQPSLTWNGVAWFVSVEWALCLLFPIFLFLSRGPLWRGLALIAAGIAGLTALDLTSAHGLDITFHNGVLRGLSDFSVGVGLAMLYRAWKP
;
A
#
# COMPACT_ATOMS: atom_id res chain seq x y z
N MET A 1 7.95 0.55 40.58
CA MET A 1 6.98 1.39 39.85
C MET A 1 6.95 0.95 38.40
N THR A 2 6.05 0.02 38.06
CA THR A 2 5.84 -0.47 36.70
C THR A 2 5.15 0.63 35.90
N SER A 3 5.84 1.22 34.91
CA SER A 3 5.19 2.18 34.02
C SER A 3 4.09 1.45 33.25
N ALA A 4 2.85 1.80 33.56
CA ALA A 4 1.71 1.31 32.82
C ALA A 4 1.91 1.75 31.36
N SER A 5 2.04 0.77 30.46
CA SER A 5 2.09 1.03 29.03
C SER A 5 0.77 1.69 28.62
N GLN A 6 0.73 3.03 28.61
CA GLN A 6 -0.42 3.76 28.08
C GLN A 6 -0.60 3.32 26.64
N LYS A 7 -1.74 2.68 26.36
CA LYS A 7 -2.18 2.43 25.00
C LYS A 7 -2.37 3.80 24.34
N PRO A 8 -1.85 4.02 23.12
CA PRO A 8 -2.12 5.25 22.39
C PRO A 8 -3.63 5.44 22.24
N THR A 9 -4.11 6.65 22.50
CA THR A 9 -5.53 6.99 22.42
C THR A 9 -6.03 6.76 21.00
N GLU A 10 -7.04 5.90 20.86
CA GLU A 10 -7.59 5.56 19.55
C GLU A 10 -8.42 6.72 18.99
N ILE A 11 -8.08 7.19 17.79
CA ILE A 11 -8.81 8.27 17.12
C ILE A 11 -10.02 7.65 16.41
N ARG A 12 -11.19 7.64 17.08
CA ARG A 12 -12.43 7.00 16.58
C ARG A 12 -12.86 7.49 15.19
N ALA A 13 -12.63 8.77 14.87
CA ALA A 13 -12.91 9.32 13.54
C ALA A 13 -12.13 8.60 12.43
N LEU A 14 -10.89 8.17 12.72
CA LEU A 14 -10.08 7.41 11.77
C LEU A 14 -10.52 5.95 11.63
N LEU A 15 -11.36 5.40 12.51
CA LEU A 15 -11.95 4.08 12.28
C LEU A 15 -13.08 4.15 11.25
N GLY A 16 -13.98 5.13 11.38
CA GLY A 16 -15.13 5.27 10.48
C GLY A 16 -14.70 5.55 9.05
N VAL A 17 -13.73 6.45 8.86
CA VAL A 17 -13.29 6.87 7.51
C VAL A 17 -12.56 5.75 6.74
N ARG A 18 -12.00 4.74 7.40
CA ARG A 18 -11.24 3.65 6.74
C ARG A 18 -12.11 2.72 5.91
N ALA A 19 -13.41 2.68 6.16
CA ALA A 19 -14.34 1.80 5.44
C ALA A 19 -14.77 2.37 4.08
N PHE A 20 -14.64 3.69 3.88
CA PHE A 20 -15.10 4.35 2.65
C PHE A 20 -14.15 4.14 1.44
N PRO A 21 -12.82 4.34 1.56
CA PRO A 21 -11.88 4.14 0.44
C PRO A 21 -11.91 2.75 -0.22
N PRO A 22 -12.01 1.61 0.51
CA PRO A 22 -12.15 0.29 -0.11
C PRO A 22 -13.40 0.17 -0.98
N LEU A 23 -14.52 0.77 -0.58
CA LEU A 23 -15.76 0.72 -1.36
C LEU A 23 -15.58 1.45 -2.69
N VAL A 24 -14.91 2.60 -2.68
CA VAL A 24 -14.60 3.34 -3.91
C VAL A 24 -13.64 2.54 -4.80
N LEU A 25 -12.65 1.84 -4.24
CA LEU A 25 -11.74 0.98 -5.01
C LEU A 25 -12.46 -0.21 -5.66
N VAL A 26 -13.44 -0.82 -4.98
CA VAL A 26 -14.27 -1.87 -5.57
C VAL A 26 -15.07 -1.32 -6.75
N MET A 27 -15.67 -0.13 -6.60
CA MET A 27 -16.42 0.53 -7.67
C MET A 27 -15.52 0.92 -8.85
N PHE A 28 -14.29 1.39 -8.57
CA PHE A 28 -13.27 1.69 -9.57
C PHE A 28 -12.97 0.46 -10.44
N HIS A 29 -12.58 -0.66 -9.82
CA HIS A 29 -12.27 -1.88 -10.58
C HIS A 29 -13.50 -2.48 -11.28
N PHE A 30 -14.69 -2.36 -10.68
CA PHE A 30 -15.92 -2.79 -11.33
C PHE A 30 -16.19 -1.96 -12.61
N SER A 31 -16.04 -0.64 -12.54
CA SER A 31 -16.19 0.28 -13.67
C SER A 31 -15.14 0.03 -14.76
N GLU A 32 -13.88 -0.19 -14.38
CA GLU A 32 -12.76 -0.47 -15.28
C GLU A 32 -12.97 -1.79 -16.04
N GLY A 33 -13.38 -2.85 -15.33
CA GLY A 33 -13.54 -4.18 -15.90
C GLY A 33 -14.81 -4.39 -16.74
N HIS A 34 -15.90 -3.65 -16.47
CA HIS A 34 -17.21 -3.87 -17.11
C HIS A 34 -17.68 -2.70 -17.98
N GLY A 35 -16.90 -1.61 -18.06
CA GLY A 35 -17.22 -0.47 -18.92
C GLY A 35 -18.49 0.29 -18.55
N TYR A 36 -18.94 0.20 -17.29
CA TYR A 36 -20.12 0.93 -16.81
C TYR A 36 -19.88 2.45 -16.90
N ARG A 37 -20.66 3.15 -17.73
CA ARG A 37 -20.48 4.59 -18.03
C ARG A 37 -21.80 5.36 -18.18
N HIS A 38 -22.79 5.04 -17.35
CA HIS A 38 -24.16 5.56 -17.52
C HIS A 38 -24.73 6.23 -16.27
N PHE A 39 -23.91 6.47 -15.24
CA PHE A 39 -24.34 7.17 -14.03
C PHE A 39 -23.28 8.22 -13.65
N TRP A 40 -23.45 9.43 -14.19
CA TRP A 40 -22.45 10.50 -14.14
C TRP A 40 -21.79 10.77 -12.77
N PRO A 41 -22.49 10.69 -11.61
CA PRO A 41 -21.85 10.89 -10.30
C PRO A 41 -20.96 9.71 -9.90
N LEU A 42 -21.35 8.46 -10.22
CA LEU A 42 -20.49 7.31 -10.00
C LEU A 42 -19.32 7.32 -10.98
N ASP A 43 -19.55 7.71 -12.23
CA ASP A 43 -18.52 7.67 -13.26
C ASP A 43 -17.36 8.59 -12.90
N TYR A 44 -17.61 9.76 -12.30
CA TYR A 44 -16.56 10.67 -11.85
C TYR A 44 -15.75 10.10 -10.67
N VAL A 45 -16.44 9.52 -9.69
CA VAL A 45 -15.82 8.94 -8.48
C VAL A 45 -15.06 7.65 -8.81
N ALA A 46 -15.63 6.82 -9.68
CA ALA A 46 -15.05 5.56 -10.15
C ALA A 46 -14.00 5.76 -11.24
N ALA A 47 -13.94 6.88 -11.97
CA ALA A 47 -12.86 7.13 -12.94
C ALA A 47 -11.52 7.46 -12.27
N ARG A 48 -11.56 8.04 -11.06
CA ARG A 48 -10.37 8.43 -10.28
C ARG A 48 -10.25 7.68 -8.96
N GLY A 49 -10.92 6.54 -8.85
CA GLY A 49 -10.95 5.77 -7.62
C GLY A 49 -9.59 5.24 -7.18
N TYR A 50 -8.62 5.09 -8.09
CA TYR A 50 -7.23 4.79 -7.76
C TYR A 50 -6.60 5.84 -6.84
N LEU A 51 -7.10 7.09 -6.79
CA LEU A 51 -6.61 8.16 -5.91
C LEU A 51 -6.93 7.94 -4.42
N TRP A 52 -7.78 6.97 -4.11
CA TRP A 52 -8.06 6.58 -2.72
C TRP A 52 -6.92 5.77 -2.09
N VAL A 53 -5.95 5.34 -2.90
CA VAL A 53 -4.74 4.67 -2.41
C VAL A 53 -3.83 5.64 -1.64
N GLU A 54 -3.74 6.90 -2.09
CA GLU A 54 -3.00 8.00 -1.48
C GLU A 54 -3.47 8.20 -0.03
N PHE A 55 -4.79 8.12 0.16
CA PHE A 55 -5.39 8.21 1.49
C PHE A 55 -4.85 7.12 2.42
N PHE A 56 -4.73 5.87 1.95
CA PHE A 56 -4.23 4.78 2.79
C PHE A 56 -2.75 4.92 3.14
N PHE A 57 -1.90 5.29 2.18
CA PHE A 57 -0.47 5.46 2.45
C PHE A 57 -0.21 6.65 3.38
N CYS A 58 -0.90 7.77 3.15
CA CYS A 58 -0.85 8.94 4.04
C CYS A 58 -1.37 8.59 5.44
N LEU A 59 -2.50 7.88 5.53
CA LEU A 59 -3.04 7.41 6.81
C LEU A 59 -2.10 6.43 7.52
N SER A 60 -1.41 5.55 6.79
CA SER A 60 -0.41 4.62 7.34
C SER A 60 0.73 5.40 7.99
N GLY A 61 1.30 6.38 7.29
CA GLY A 61 2.34 7.28 7.81
C GLY A 61 1.90 8.06 9.04
N PHE A 62 0.67 8.58 9.03
CA PHE A 62 0.10 9.29 10.16
C PHE A 62 -0.04 8.40 11.40
N ILE A 63 -0.71 7.25 11.27
CA ILE A 63 -1.00 6.35 12.40
C ILE A 63 0.30 5.77 12.95
N LEU A 64 1.20 5.31 12.08
CA LEU A 64 2.48 4.74 12.48
C LEU A 64 3.29 5.75 13.30
N THR A 65 3.41 6.97 12.78
CA THR A 65 4.11 8.05 13.49
C THR A 65 3.44 8.36 14.82
N HIS A 66 2.11 8.50 14.85
CA HIS A 66 1.36 8.80 16.08
C HIS A 66 1.53 7.71 17.16
N VAL A 67 1.44 6.43 16.78
CA VAL A 67 1.52 5.30 17.71
C VAL A 67 2.96 5.04 18.19
N TYR A 68 3.93 5.07 17.29
CA TYR A 68 5.30 4.69 17.61
C TYR A 68 6.15 5.84 18.12
N HIS A 69 5.70 7.09 18.03
CA HIS A 69 6.43 8.22 18.59
C HIS A 69 6.74 8.03 20.08
N ALA A 70 5.76 7.61 20.89
CA ALA A 70 5.98 7.37 22.34
C ALA A 70 6.93 6.19 22.62
N ARG A 71 7.11 5.28 21.66
CA ARG A 71 7.92 4.06 21.78
C ARG A 71 9.16 4.09 20.89
N THR A 72 9.60 5.29 20.51
CA THR A 72 10.67 5.46 19.53
C THR A 72 11.97 4.77 19.95
N ALA A 73 12.39 4.92 21.21
CA ALA A 73 13.60 4.28 21.74
C ALA A 73 13.54 2.74 21.62
N GLN A 74 12.36 2.15 21.82
CA GLN A 74 12.16 0.71 21.68
C GLN A 74 12.24 0.30 20.20
N LEU A 75 11.65 1.08 19.29
CA LEU A 75 11.67 0.76 17.86
C LEU A 75 13.09 0.75 17.28
N PHE A 76 13.98 1.64 17.73
CA PHE A 76 15.37 1.67 17.28
C PHE A 76 16.24 0.52 17.83
N THR A 77 15.71 -0.30 18.75
CA THR A 77 16.39 -1.54 19.14
C THR A 77 16.11 -2.65 18.13
N GLY A 78 17.10 -3.53 17.89
CA GLY A 78 16.90 -4.67 16.98
C GLY A 78 15.72 -5.58 17.39
N ARG A 79 15.48 -5.73 18.70
CA ARG A 79 14.33 -6.50 19.22
C ARG A 79 13.00 -5.80 18.97
N GLY A 80 12.92 -4.49 19.20
CA GLY A 80 11.70 -3.72 19.00
C GLY A 80 11.36 -3.57 17.51
N TYR A 81 12.35 -3.37 16.65
CA TYR A 81 12.13 -3.34 15.20
C TYR A 81 11.64 -4.70 14.67
N ARG A 82 12.24 -5.81 15.12
CA ARG A 82 11.75 -7.17 14.77
C ARG A 82 10.31 -7.41 15.26
N ALA A 83 9.99 -6.97 16.48
CA ALA A 83 8.62 -7.08 16.99
C ALA A 83 7.62 -6.25 16.16
N PHE A 84 8.03 -5.05 15.73
CA PHE A 84 7.26 -4.20 14.83
C PHE A 84 6.99 -4.87 13.48
N LEU A 85 8.04 -5.34 12.79
CA LEU A 85 7.91 -6.02 11.51
C LEU A 85 7.07 -7.30 11.64
N ARG A 86 7.24 -8.07 12.70
CA ARG A 86 6.44 -9.27 12.97
C ARG A 86 4.95 -8.93 13.12
N ALA A 87 4.62 -7.89 13.89
CA ALA A 87 3.22 -7.47 14.05
C ALA A 87 2.60 -7.03 12.72
N ARG A 88 3.38 -6.40 11.84
CA ARG A 88 2.95 -6.00 10.50
C ARG A 88 2.77 -7.20 9.56
N LEU A 89 3.72 -8.13 9.55
CA LEU A 89 3.64 -9.35 8.76
C LEU A 89 2.44 -10.22 9.16
N ILE A 90 2.19 -10.43 10.46
CA ILE A 90 1.03 -11.21 10.91
C ILE A 90 -0.29 -10.58 10.45
N ARG A 91 -0.35 -9.26 10.29
CA ARG A 91 -1.53 -8.57 9.79
C ARG A 91 -1.70 -8.69 8.27
N LEU A 92 -0.61 -8.59 7.50
CA LEU A 92 -0.66 -8.51 6.03
C LEU A 92 -0.59 -9.89 5.35
N TYR A 93 0.26 -10.77 5.87
CA TYR A 93 0.69 -11.99 5.20
C TYR A 93 -0.38 -13.10 5.12
N PRO A 94 -1.24 -13.34 6.15
CA PRO A 94 -2.22 -14.41 6.09
C PRO A 94 -3.19 -14.27 4.90
N LEU A 95 -3.76 -13.07 4.71
CA LEU A 95 -4.65 -12.82 3.58
C LEU A 95 -3.90 -12.89 2.25
N HIS A 96 -2.68 -12.34 2.20
CA HIS A 96 -1.85 -12.40 0.99
C HIS A 96 -1.56 -13.84 0.56
N LEU A 97 -1.17 -14.71 1.48
CA LEU A 97 -0.91 -16.12 1.18
C LEU A 97 -2.15 -16.86 0.69
N VAL A 98 -3.30 -16.63 1.33
CA VAL A 98 -4.57 -17.24 0.90
C VAL A 98 -4.89 -16.82 -0.53
N MET A 99 -4.86 -15.52 -0.82
CA MET A 99 -5.18 -15.02 -2.17
C MET A 99 -4.16 -15.46 -3.21
N LEU A 100 -2.86 -15.46 -2.87
CA LEU A 100 -1.81 -15.94 -3.77
C LEU A 100 -1.97 -17.44 -4.06
N GLY A 101 -2.36 -18.24 -3.06
CA GLY A 101 -2.67 -19.65 -3.22
C GLY A 101 -3.92 -19.90 -4.08
N VAL A 102 -4.97 -19.09 -3.91
CA VAL A 102 -6.17 -19.14 -4.77
C VAL A 102 -5.80 -18.84 -6.23
N VAL A 103 -5.03 -17.77 -6.48
CA VAL A 103 -4.58 -17.44 -7.85
C VAL A 103 -3.69 -18.54 -8.42
N LEU A 104 -2.78 -19.11 -7.61
CA LEU A 104 -1.94 -20.23 -8.04
C LEU A 104 -2.78 -21.45 -8.45
N LEU A 105 -3.76 -21.83 -7.62
CA LEU A 105 -4.65 -22.94 -7.92
C LEU A 105 -5.44 -22.67 -9.19
N THR A 106 -6.02 -21.48 -9.35
CA THR A 106 -6.74 -21.08 -10.55
C THR A 106 -5.84 -21.18 -11.79
N ALA A 107 -4.61 -20.67 -11.72
CA ALA A 107 -3.66 -20.74 -12.84
C ALA A 107 -3.31 -22.18 -13.21
N ILE A 108 -3.13 -23.08 -12.23
CA ILE A 108 -2.88 -24.51 -12.48
C ILE A 108 -4.09 -25.17 -13.15
N VAL A 109 -5.28 -24.97 -12.59
CA VAL A 109 -6.52 -25.57 -13.09
C VAL A 109 -6.84 -25.10 -14.50
N THR A 110 -6.80 -23.78 -14.77
CA THR A 110 -7.15 -23.26 -16.09
C THR A 110 -6.13 -23.65 -17.15
N ARG A 111 -4.82 -23.71 -16.81
CA ARG A 111 -3.79 -24.22 -17.72
C ARG A 111 -3.98 -25.71 -18.03
N TYR A 112 -4.32 -26.51 -17.03
CA TYR A 112 -4.62 -27.92 -17.24
C TYR A 112 -5.83 -28.12 -18.16
N LEU A 113 -6.95 -27.42 -17.89
CA LEU A 113 -8.15 -27.47 -18.72
C LEU A 113 -7.91 -27.01 -20.16
N ALA A 114 -7.03 -26.03 -20.36
CA ALA A 114 -6.61 -25.58 -21.67
C ALA A 114 -5.76 -26.61 -22.42
N ALA A 115 -4.83 -27.27 -21.71
CA ALA A 115 -4.00 -28.31 -22.31
C ALA A 115 -4.80 -29.52 -22.82
N ILE A 116 -5.94 -29.83 -22.17
CA ILE A 116 -6.86 -30.91 -22.60
C ILE A 116 -7.94 -30.43 -23.58
N GLY A 117 -7.87 -29.18 -24.07
CA GLY A 117 -8.72 -28.66 -25.15
C GLY A 117 -10.13 -28.21 -24.75
N HIS A 118 -10.41 -28.07 -23.45
CA HIS A 118 -11.75 -27.71 -22.96
C HIS A 118 -11.95 -26.20 -22.71
N TYR A 119 -10.88 -25.39 -22.74
CA TYR A 119 -10.95 -23.98 -22.35
C TYR A 119 -9.76 -23.16 -22.89
N THR A 120 -9.91 -21.84 -23.05
CA THR A 120 -8.79 -20.92 -23.27
C THR A 120 -8.39 -20.29 -21.95
N SER A 121 -7.21 -20.64 -21.42
CA SER A 121 -6.76 -20.17 -20.10
C SER A 121 -6.45 -18.67 -20.11
N ILE A 122 -7.08 -17.91 -19.22
CA ILE A 122 -6.70 -16.52 -18.92
C ILE A 122 -5.31 -16.40 -18.24
N PHE A 123 -4.66 -17.52 -17.92
CA PHE A 123 -3.30 -17.58 -17.36
C PHE A 123 -2.32 -18.29 -18.30
N ASP A 124 -2.69 -18.48 -19.57
CA ASP A 124 -1.79 -19.08 -20.57
C ASP A 124 -0.50 -18.28 -20.68
N LEU A 125 0.65 -18.97 -20.68
CA LEU A 125 1.97 -18.33 -20.78
C LEU A 125 2.18 -17.60 -22.10
N THR A 126 1.43 -17.98 -23.14
CA THR A 126 1.45 -17.32 -24.45
C THR A 126 0.98 -15.87 -24.36
N TYR A 127 0.01 -15.59 -23.49
CA TYR A 127 -0.58 -14.26 -23.30
C TYR A 127 -0.16 -13.59 -21.98
N HIS A 128 0.29 -14.38 -21.00
CA HIS A 128 0.69 -13.93 -19.66
C HIS A 128 2.09 -14.44 -19.29
N THR A 129 3.08 -14.03 -20.09
CA THR A 129 4.51 -14.39 -19.93
C THR A 129 5.11 -14.01 -18.57
N VAL A 130 4.45 -13.12 -17.83
CA VAL A 130 4.89 -12.62 -16.52
C VAL A 130 4.45 -13.50 -15.34
N ILE A 131 3.64 -14.54 -15.57
CA ILE A 131 3.22 -15.52 -14.56
C ILE A 131 4.23 -16.67 -14.53
N THR A 132 5.36 -16.43 -13.86
CA THR A 132 6.52 -17.31 -13.78
C THR A 132 6.83 -17.72 -12.33
N PRO A 133 7.61 -18.79 -12.12
CA PRO A 133 8.09 -19.14 -10.78
C PRO A 133 8.87 -18.00 -10.11
N ILE A 134 9.66 -17.24 -10.89
CA ILE A 134 10.41 -16.09 -10.37
C ILE A 134 9.44 -15.02 -9.87
N SER A 135 8.46 -14.62 -10.68
CA SER A 135 7.48 -13.62 -10.23
C SER A 135 6.64 -14.11 -9.06
N PHE A 136 6.42 -15.41 -8.92
CA PHE A 136 5.76 -16.00 -7.75
C PHE A 136 6.59 -15.80 -6.47
N VAL A 137 7.89 -16.07 -6.53
CA VAL A 137 8.81 -15.82 -5.42
C VAL A 137 8.85 -14.34 -5.05
N LEU A 138 8.85 -13.43 -6.03
CA LEU A 138 8.79 -11.99 -5.76
C LEU A 138 7.49 -11.59 -5.06
N ASN A 139 6.35 -12.20 -5.41
CA ASN A 139 5.08 -12.01 -4.70
C ASN A 139 5.14 -12.57 -3.27
N LEU A 140 5.76 -13.73 -3.05
CA LEU A 140 5.96 -14.27 -1.69
C LEU A 140 6.81 -13.36 -0.82
N LEU A 141 7.81 -12.71 -1.40
CA LEU A 141 8.69 -11.76 -0.71
C LEU A 141 8.08 -10.35 -0.59
N LEU A 142 6.93 -10.10 -1.20
CA LEU A 142 6.28 -8.79 -1.26
C LEU A 142 7.17 -7.70 -1.90
N ILE A 143 7.95 -8.05 -2.92
CA ILE A 143 8.86 -7.12 -3.63
C ILE A 143 8.50 -6.93 -5.11
N GLN A 144 7.37 -7.48 -5.56
CA GLN A 144 6.91 -7.43 -6.95
C GLN A 144 6.55 -6.01 -7.43
N ALA A 145 6.25 -5.07 -6.52
CA ALA A 145 5.92 -3.68 -6.86
C ALA A 145 7.10 -2.70 -6.65
N TRP A 146 8.32 -3.22 -6.50
CA TRP A 146 9.51 -2.42 -6.25
C TRP A 146 10.27 -2.13 -7.54
N ASN A 147 9.57 -1.91 -8.66
CA ASN A 147 10.14 -1.86 -10.01
C ASN A 147 10.86 -3.16 -10.43
N THR A 148 10.56 -4.30 -9.78
CA THR A 148 11.20 -5.59 -10.08
C THR A 148 10.49 -6.35 -11.20
N GLN A 149 9.26 -5.97 -11.55
CA GLN A 149 8.44 -6.59 -12.58
C GLN A 149 7.95 -5.55 -13.59
N PRO A 150 7.82 -5.91 -14.88
CA PRO A 150 7.37 -5.00 -15.93
C PRO A 150 5.84 -4.84 -15.98
N SER A 151 5.09 -5.62 -15.19
CA SER A 151 3.64 -5.54 -15.08
C SER A 151 3.14 -6.21 -13.79
N LEU A 152 1.83 -6.10 -13.53
CA LEU A 152 1.15 -6.88 -12.49
C LEU A 152 1.20 -8.37 -12.84
N THR A 153 1.56 -9.20 -11.85
CA THR A 153 1.80 -10.63 -12.06
C THR A 153 0.69 -11.49 -11.44
N TRP A 154 0.97 -12.24 -10.38
CA TRP A 154 0.03 -13.22 -9.81
C TRP A 154 -1.20 -12.56 -9.20
N ASN A 155 -1.05 -11.97 -8.01
CA ASN A 155 -2.12 -11.20 -7.39
C ASN A 155 -1.92 -9.73 -7.75
N GLY A 156 -2.60 -9.26 -8.80
CA GLY A 156 -2.47 -7.88 -9.27
C GLY A 156 -2.70 -6.87 -8.16
N VAL A 157 -3.75 -7.05 -7.34
CA VAL A 157 -4.10 -6.14 -6.23
C VAL A 157 -3.05 -6.13 -5.10
N ALA A 158 -2.22 -7.18 -4.98
CA ALA A 158 -1.19 -7.28 -3.94
C ALA A 158 -0.02 -6.29 -4.11
N TRP A 159 0.05 -5.54 -5.22
CA TRP A 159 1.06 -4.47 -5.38
C TRP A 159 1.00 -3.47 -4.21
N PHE A 160 -0.19 -3.15 -3.73
CA PHE A 160 -0.40 -2.25 -2.59
C PHE A 160 0.25 -2.79 -1.31
N VAL A 161 0.11 -4.09 -1.05
CA VAL A 161 0.71 -4.77 0.12
C VAL A 161 2.24 -4.81 0.00
N SER A 162 2.76 -4.96 -1.22
CA SER A 162 4.21 -4.89 -1.50
C SER A 162 4.78 -3.50 -1.22
N VAL A 163 4.07 -2.44 -1.57
CA VAL A 163 4.46 -1.06 -1.24
C VAL A 163 4.37 -0.81 0.27
N GLU A 164 3.26 -1.18 0.93
CA GLU A 164 3.12 -1.05 2.39
C GLU A 164 4.24 -1.79 3.15
N TRP A 165 4.69 -2.94 2.63
CA TRP A 165 5.83 -3.66 3.17
C TRP A 165 7.14 -2.85 3.06
N ALA A 166 7.42 -2.24 1.91
CA ALA A 166 8.56 -1.33 1.74
C ALA A 166 8.48 -0.14 2.72
N LEU A 167 7.30 0.46 2.88
CA LEU A 167 7.08 1.57 3.82
C LEU A 167 7.33 1.14 5.26
N CYS A 168 6.92 -0.07 5.66
CA CYS A 168 7.25 -0.62 6.97
C CYS A 168 8.76 -0.78 7.17
N LEU A 169 9.50 -1.21 6.14
CA LEU A 169 10.95 -1.34 6.21
C LEU A 169 11.66 0.02 6.34
N LEU A 170 11.12 1.04 5.67
CA LEU A 170 11.67 2.40 5.67
C LEU A 170 11.17 3.27 6.83
N PHE A 171 10.16 2.80 7.58
CA PHE A 171 9.52 3.54 8.66
C PHE A 171 10.50 4.08 9.73
N PRO A 172 11.56 3.37 10.17
CA PRO A 172 12.51 3.91 11.13
C PRO A 172 13.16 5.24 10.69
N ILE A 173 13.37 5.43 9.38
CA ILE A 173 13.92 6.66 8.82
C ILE A 173 12.90 7.79 8.99
N PHE A 174 11.65 7.57 8.62
CA PHE A 174 10.58 8.54 8.81
C PHE A 174 10.33 8.87 10.27
N LEU A 175 10.38 7.87 11.15
CA LEU A 175 10.24 8.08 12.58
C LEU A 175 11.40 8.95 13.11
N PHE A 176 12.64 8.72 12.66
CA PHE A 176 13.77 9.59 12.99
C PHE A 176 13.54 11.04 12.55
N LEU A 177 13.11 11.24 11.29
CA LEU A 177 12.83 12.57 10.73
C LEU A 177 11.72 13.30 11.52
N SER A 178 10.73 12.54 12.02
CA SER A 178 9.59 13.08 12.77
C SER A 178 9.92 13.61 14.18
N ARG A 179 11.15 13.41 14.66
CA ARG A 179 11.60 13.86 16.01
C ARG A 179 12.09 15.30 16.05
N GLY A 180 12.09 16.00 14.92
CA GLY A 180 12.61 17.37 14.83
C GLY A 180 11.56 18.45 15.10
N PRO A 181 11.95 19.72 14.93
CA PRO A 181 11.04 20.86 15.01
C PRO A 181 9.94 20.80 13.95
N LEU A 182 8.88 21.58 14.16
CA LEU A 182 7.66 21.58 13.33
C LEU A 182 7.94 21.81 11.83
N TRP A 183 8.95 22.61 11.48
CA TRP A 183 9.31 22.86 10.09
C TRP A 183 9.68 21.59 9.33
N ARG A 184 10.22 20.56 10.00
CA ARG A 184 10.49 19.26 9.35
C ARG A 184 9.20 18.56 8.92
N GLY A 185 8.11 18.72 9.68
CA GLY A 185 6.80 18.21 9.29
C GLY A 185 6.27 18.90 8.04
N LEU A 186 6.39 20.23 7.96
CA LEU A 186 6.05 21.00 6.76
C LEU A 186 6.93 20.61 5.56
N ALA A 187 8.23 20.42 5.78
CA ALA A 187 9.16 19.98 4.74
C ALA A 187 8.84 18.56 4.23
N LEU A 188 8.42 17.64 5.11
CA LEU A 188 7.97 16.29 4.71
C LEU A 188 6.69 16.35 3.88
N ILE A 189 5.73 17.21 4.24
CA ILE A 189 4.51 17.42 3.45
C ILE A 189 4.88 18.00 2.08
N ALA A 190 5.71 19.03 2.04
CA ALA A 190 6.15 19.65 0.78
C ALA A 190 6.91 18.66 -0.12
N ALA A 191 7.82 17.86 0.45
CA ALA A 191 8.56 16.83 -0.27
C ALA A 191 7.63 15.71 -0.79
N GLY A 192 6.64 15.30 0.01
CA GLY A 192 5.63 14.33 -0.40
C GLY A 192 4.79 14.84 -1.57
N ILE A 193 4.25 16.05 -1.46
CA ILE A 193 3.47 16.69 -2.55
C ILE A 193 4.33 16.86 -3.80
N ALA A 194 5.57 17.36 -3.66
CA ALA A 194 6.48 17.51 -4.80
C ALA A 194 6.77 16.16 -5.48
N GLY A 195 6.94 15.08 -4.72
CA GLY A 195 7.12 13.74 -5.25
C GLY A 195 5.89 13.22 -6.01
N LEU A 196 4.68 13.42 -5.47
CA LEU A 196 3.43 13.07 -6.17
C LEU A 196 3.28 13.87 -7.47
N THR A 197 3.52 15.18 -7.42
CA THR A 197 3.45 16.03 -8.62
C THR A 197 4.48 15.61 -9.66
N ALA A 198 5.71 15.28 -9.26
CA ALA A 198 6.72 14.79 -10.19
C ALA A 198 6.30 13.46 -10.84
N LEU A 199 5.72 12.54 -10.07
CA LEU A 199 5.20 11.27 -10.60
C LEU A 199 4.03 11.49 -11.56
N ASP A 200 3.08 12.38 -11.22
CA ASP A 200 1.93 12.71 -12.07
C ASP A 200 2.37 13.33 -13.40
N LEU A 201 3.38 14.22 -13.38
CA LEU A 201 3.91 14.88 -14.57
C LEU A 201 4.76 13.97 -15.46
N THR A 202 5.35 12.90 -14.90
CA THR A 202 6.23 11.98 -15.64
C THR A 202 5.55 10.69 -16.08
N SER A 203 4.39 10.36 -15.51
CA SER A 203 3.59 9.18 -15.84
C SER A 203 2.60 9.46 -16.97
N ALA A 204 2.45 8.52 -17.90
CA ALA A 204 1.47 8.61 -18.98
C ALA A 204 0.01 8.52 -18.50
N HIS A 205 -0.21 7.93 -17.32
CA HIS A 205 -1.54 7.67 -16.77
C HIS A 205 -1.75 8.37 -15.42
N GLY A 206 -1.03 9.47 -15.19
CA GLY A 206 -1.03 10.18 -13.91
C GLY A 206 -0.58 9.27 -12.77
N LEU A 207 -1.23 9.40 -11.60
CA LEU A 207 -0.90 8.60 -10.41
C LEU A 207 -1.44 7.16 -10.43
N ASP A 208 -1.96 6.62 -11.55
CA ASP A 208 -2.31 5.19 -11.64
C ASP A 208 -1.06 4.29 -11.79
N ILE A 209 -0.20 4.40 -10.79
CA ILE A 209 1.13 3.86 -10.68
C ILE A 209 1.06 2.72 -9.67
N THR A 210 1.39 1.51 -10.12
CA THR A 210 1.22 0.27 -9.34
C THR A 210 2.54 -0.48 -9.16
N PHE A 211 2.93 -1.32 -10.11
CA PHE A 211 4.18 -2.09 -10.07
C PHE A 211 5.41 -1.24 -10.42
N HIS A 212 5.23 -0.29 -11.33
CA HIS A 212 6.23 0.69 -11.71
C HIS A 212 6.11 1.84 -10.72
N ASN A 213 7.20 2.28 -10.09
CA ASN A 213 7.25 3.41 -9.15
C ASN A 213 6.25 3.42 -7.98
N GLY A 214 5.55 2.32 -7.70
CA GLY A 214 4.57 2.24 -6.60
C GLY A 214 5.19 2.56 -5.24
N VAL A 215 6.45 2.15 -5.01
CA VAL A 215 7.19 2.50 -3.79
C VAL A 215 7.42 4.02 -3.69
N LEU A 216 7.74 4.70 -4.80
CA LEU A 216 7.93 6.15 -4.79
C LEU A 216 6.61 6.87 -4.50
N ARG A 217 5.51 6.46 -5.15
CA ARG A 217 4.16 6.97 -4.87
C ARG A 217 3.81 6.81 -3.38
N GLY A 218 3.95 5.59 -2.86
CA GLY A 218 3.70 5.30 -1.46
C GLY A 218 4.60 6.09 -0.50
N LEU A 219 5.88 6.28 -0.82
CA LEU A 219 6.81 7.09 -0.01
C LEU A 219 6.39 8.55 0.04
N SER A 220 5.96 9.11 -1.09
CA SER A 220 5.48 10.48 -1.17
C SER A 220 4.24 10.68 -0.30
N ASP A 221 3.24 9.81 -0.41
CA ASP A 221 2.04 9.85 0.44
C ASP A 221 2.36 9.64 1.93
N PHE A 222 3.20 8.66 2.23
CA PHE A 222 3.62 8.35 3.59
C PHE A 222 4.33 9.54 4.25
N SER A 223 5.15 10.27 3.48
CA SER A 223 5.83 11.49 3.92
C SER A 223 4.82 12.58 4.35
N VAL A 224 3.77 12.79 3.54
CA VAL A 224 2.67 13.70 3.90
C VAL A 224 2.02 13.26 5.21
N GLY A 225 1.72 11.97 5.34
CA GLY A 225 1.15 11.39 6.56
C GLY A 225 1.98 11.62 7.82
N VAL A 226 3.29 11.40 7.73
CA VAL A 226 4.25 11.62 8.82
C VAL A 226 4.26 13.11 9.22
N GLY A 227 4.31 14.02 8.23
CA GLY A 227 4.29 15.45 8.50
C GLY A 227 2.98 15.92 9.14
N LEU A 228 1.83 15.41 8.68
CA LEU A 228 0.52 15.67 9.31
C LEU A 228 0.47 15.18 10.76
N ALA A 229 1.08 14.03 11.08
CA ALA A 229 1.16 13.55 12.45
C ALA A 229 2.01 14.46 13.35
N MET A 230 3.06 15.08 12.81
CA MET A 230 3.84 16.08 13.54
C MET A 230 3.01 17.33 13.84
N LEU A 231 2.29 17.86 12.85
CA LEU A 231 1.40 19.02 13.02
C LEU A 231 0.31 18.73 14.05
N TYR A 232 -0.35 17.58 13.94
CA TYR A 232 -1.41 17.16 14.88
C TYR A 232 -0.92 17.12 16.33
N ARG A 233 0.30 16.63 16.55
CA ARG A 233 0.90 16.55 17.89
C ARG A 233 1.35 17.92 18.43
N ALA A 234 1.72 18.85 17.56
CA ALA A 234 2.01 20.22 17.99
C ALA A 234 0.72 20.97 18.39
N TRP A 235 -0.41 20.62 17.76
CA TRP A 235 -1.71 21.24 18.03
C TRP A 235 -2.43 20.67 19.27
N LYS A 236 -2.28 19.36 19.55
CA LYS A 236 -2.77 18.72 20.77
C LYS A 236 -1.60 18.42 21.73
N PRO A 237 -1.23 19.35 22.62
CA PRO A 237 -0.21 19.11 23.64
C PRO A 237 -0.60 17.99 24.61
#